data_AF-A0A174ULE2-F1
#
_entry.id   AF-A0A174ULE2-F1
#
_cell.length_a   1.000
_cell.length_b   1.000
_cell.length_c   1.000
_cell.angle_alpha   90.00
_cell.angle_beta   90.00
_cell.angle_gamma   90.00
#
_symmetry.space_group_name_H-M   'P 1'
#
loop_
_entity.id
_entity.type
_entity.pdbx_description
1 polymer ?
#
loop_
_entity_poly.entity_id
_entity_poly.type
_entity_poly.pdbx_seq_one_letter_code
_entity_poly.pdbx_strand_id
1 'polypeptide(L)'
;MKRTFIAEKNEYNFKTTTTQERLEMQVTAGDGMVCKYGDHILMADRYWKGGFIAGIYEFIETPEETGLCECECRLNFCERSEMSFEDGGHAMAWAISQVQ
;
A
#
# COMPACT_ATOMS: atom_id res chain seq x y z
N MET A 1 -29.27 -0.64 7.13
CA MET A 1 -29.30 -1.98 6.50
C MET A 1 -27.86 -2.48 6.47
N LYS A 2 -27.51 -3.56 7.19
CA LYS A 2 -26.15 -4.13 7.12
C LYS A 2 -25.99 -4.78 5.75
N ARG A 3 -25.11 -4.22 4.91
CA ARG A 3 -24.68 -4.89 3.68
C ARG A 3 -23.52 -5.81 4.07
N THR A 4 -23.58 -7.06 3.63
CA THR A 4 -22.44 -7.98 3.75
C THR A 4 -21.43 -7.58 2.68
N PHE A 5 -20.19 -7.31 3.08
CA PHE A 5 -19.09 -7.13 2.14
C PHE A 5 -18.77 -8.47 1.46
N ILE A 6 -18.53 -8.44 0.15
CA ILE A 6 -18.10 -9.59 -0.64
C ILE A 6 -16.71 -9.27 -1.17
N ALA A 7 -15.72 -10.04 -0.73
CA ALA A 7 -14.35 -9.89 -1.21
C ALA A 7 -14.27 -10.33 -2.68
N GLU A 8 -13.60 -9.53 -3.50
CA GLU A 8 -13.39 -9.82 -4.91
C GLU A 8 -11.91 -9.81 -5.23
N LYS A 9 -11.48 -10.60 -6.22
CA LYS A 9 -10.11 -10.55 -6.70
C LYS A 9 -9.84 -9.15 -7.26
N ASN A 10 -8.80 -8.48 -6.80
CA ASN A 10 -8.44 -7.18 -7.34
C ASN A 10 -7.51 -7.31 -8.54
N GLU A 11 -7.67 -6.35 -9.46
CA GLU A 11 -6.87 -6.21 -10.68
C GLU A 11 -6.02 -4.92 -10.62
N TYR A 12 -5.74 -4.41 -9.42
CA TYR A 12 -4.99 -3.18 -9.28
C TYR A 12 -3.56 -3.36 -9.76
N ASN A 13 -3.08 -2.40 -10.57
CA ASN A 13 -1.75 -2.42 -11.11
C ASN A 13 -0.79 -1.66 -10.18
N PHE A 14 -0.14 -2.40 -9.29
CA PHE A 14 0.87 -1.84 -8.40
C PHE A 14 2.12 -1.45 -9.19
N LYS A 15 2.64 -0.25 -8.94
CA LYS A 15 3.88 0.19 -9.57
C LYS A 15 5.02 -0.69 -9.08
N THR A 16 5.83 -1.22 -9.99
CA THR A 16 7.00 -2.04 -9.65
C THR A 16 8.05 -1.22 -8.90
N THR A 17 8.20 0.05 -9.23
CA THR A 17 9.13 0.98 -8.58
C THR A 17 8.49 2.35 -8.40
N THR A 18 8.67 2.95 -7.23
CA THR A 18 8.07 4.25 -6.84
C THR A 18 8.86 4.89 -5.69
N THR A 19 8.33 5.94 -5.07
CA THR A 19 8.78 6.49 -3.77
C THR A 19 7.58 6.53 -2.81
N GLN A 20 7.81 6.75 -1.52
CA GLN A 20 6.72 6.90 -0.55
C GLN A 20 5.88 8.14 -0.88
N GLU A 21 6.52 9.27 -1.17
CA GLU A 21 5.83 10.52 -1.56
C GLU A 21 4.90 10.29 -2.76
N ARG A 22 5.38 9.58 -3.79
CA ARG A 22 4.56 9.29 -4.97
C ARG A 22 3.40 8.35 -4.69
N LEU A 23 3.53 7.44 -3.72
CA LEU A 23 2.42 6.60 -3.29
C LEU A 23 1.38 7.45 -2.56
N GLU A 24 1.80 8.31 -1.64
CA GLU A 24 0.92 9.23 -0.90
C GLU A 24 0.14 10.16 -1.83
N MET A 25 0.75 10.60 -2.93
CA MET A 25 0.09 11.40 -3.96
C MET A 25 -0.91 10.61 -4.83
N GLN A 26 -0.82 9.28 -4.88
CA GLN A 26 -1.62 8.43 -5.75
C GLN A 26 -2.84 7.83 -5.05
N VAL A 27 -2.76 7.59 -3.75
CA VAL A 27 -3.86 7.00 -3.00
C VAL A 27 -5.04 7.97 -2.89
N THR A 28 -6.24 7.43 -2.68
CA THR A 28 -7.47 8.20 -2.56
C THR A 28 -7.42 9.12 -1.35
N ALA A 29 -7.52 10.44 -1.56
CA ALA A 29 -7.51 11.41 -0.47
C ALA A 29 -8.60 11.11 0.57
N GLY A 30 -8.19 10.91 1.83
CA GLY A 30 -9.08 10.67 2.97
C GLY A 30 -9.43 9.19 3.24
N ASP A 31 -9.15 8.29 2.30
CA ASP A 31 -9.39 6.84 2.44
C ASP A 31 -8.09 6.03 2.36
N GLY A 32 -7.15 6.50 1.55
CA GLY A 32 -5.85 5.89 1.31
C GLY A 32 -4.88 6.07 2.47
N MET A 33 -4.01 5.08 2.64
CA MET A 33 -2.98 5.04 3.66
C MET A 33 -1.66 4.60 3.04
N VAL A 34 -0.59 5.31 3.38
CA VAL A 34 0.79 4.91 3.09
C VAL A 34 1.57 5.12 4.37
N CYS A 35 2.18 4.07 4.90
CA CYS A 35 2.81 4.09 6.21
C CYS A 35 4.09 3.26 6.21
N LYS A 36 5.16 3.79 6.82
CA LYS A 36 6.36 3.02 7.11
C LYS A 36 6.12 2.02 8.25
N TYR A 37 6.56 0.78 8.06
CA TYR A 37 6.52 -0.28 9.07
C TYR A 37 7.82 -1.11 9.00
N GLY A 38 8.75 -0.83 9.93
CA GLY A 38 10.10 -1.38 9.85
C GLY A 38 10.80 -0.92 8.58
N ASP A 39 11.31 -1.87 7.81
CA ASP A 39 12.02 -1.64 6.53
C ASP A 39 11.07 -1.56 5.32
N HIS A 40 9.76 -1.61 5.54
CA HIS A 40 8.75 -1.62 4.49
C HIS A 40 7.89 -0.35 4.46
N ILE A 41 7.32 -0.06 3.30
CA ILE A 41 6.19 0.84 3.12
C ILE A 41 4.94 0.02 2.83
N LEU A 42 3.94 0.15 3.70
CA LEU A 42 2.63 -0.46 3.56
C LEU A 42 1.68 0.55 2.94
N MET A 43 0.93 0.13 1.93
CA MET A 43 -0.08 0.93 1.27
C MET A 43 -1.43 0.24 1.35
N ALA A 44 -2.48 1.01 1.61
CA ALA A 44 -3.85 0.60 1.38
C ALA A 44 -4.61 1.71 0.64
N ASP A 45 -5.50 1.33 -0.26
CA ASP A 45 -6.29 2.30 -1.02
C ASP A 45 -7.66 1.74 -1.44
N ARG A 46 -8.59 2.64 -1.73
CA ARG A 46 -9.91 2.29 -2.25
C ARG A 46 -9.77 1.66 -3.64
N TYR A 47 -10.40 0.50 -3.84
CA TYR A 47 -10.44 -0.17 -5.12
C TYR A 47 -11.68 0.26 -5.92
N TRP A 48 -11.50 0.56 -7.21
CA TRP A 48 -12.55 1.12 -8.06
C TRP A 48 -13.75 0.19 -8.28
N LYS A 49 -13.57 -1.14 -8.17
CA LYS A 49 -14.67 -2.13 -8.18
C LYS A 49 -15.35 -2.29 -6.82
N GLY A 50 -14.83 -1.66 -5.77
CA GLY A 50 -15.34 -1.75 -4.41
C GLY A 50 -14.35 -2.38 -3.44
N GLY A 51 -14.48 -2.00 -2.16
CA GLY A 51 -13.57 -2.39 -1.10
C GLY A 51 -12.22 -1.66 -1.15
N PHE A 52 -11.24 -2.22 -0.46
CA PHE A 52 -9.89 -1.72 -0.33
C PHE A 52 -8.88 -2.78 -0.76
N ILE A 53 -7.72 -2.34 -1.20
CA ILE A 53 -6.57 -3.19 -1.54
C ILE A 53 -5.39 -2.84 -0.66
N ALA A 54 -4.42 -3.73 -0.61
CA ALA A 54 -3.15 -3.49 0.07
C ALA A 54 -1.95 -3.87 -0.81
N GLY A 55 -0.86 -3.12 -0.65
CA GLY A 55 0.43 -3.35 -1.27
C GLY A 55 1.58 -3.14 -0.28
N ILE A 56 2.67 -3.87 -0.49
CA ILE A 56 3.87 -3.85 0.33
C ILE A 56 5.05 -3.53 -0.56
N TYR A 57 5.88 -2.60 -0.08
CA TYR A 57 7.07 -2.12 -0.75
C TYR A 57 8.25 -2.16 0.21
N GLU A 58 9.46 -2.30 -0.31
CA GLU A 58 10.72 -2.22 0.44
C GLU A 58 11.61 -1.09 -0.12
N PHE A 59 12.43 -0.49 0.74
CA PHE A 59 13.44 0.46 0.29
C PHE A 59 14.56 -0.26 -0.47
N ILE A 60 14.93 0.27 -1.64
CA ILE A 60 16.10 -0.17 -2.41
C ILE A 60 17.21 0.88 -2.48
N GLU A 61 17.00 1.98 -1.76
CA GLU A 61 17.94 3.10 -1.60
C GLU A 61 17.85 3.63 -0.18
N THR A 62 18.93 4.23 0.28
CA THR A 62 19.01 4.93 1.55
C THR A 62 19.18 6.45 1.36
N PRO A 63 18.79 7.26 2.37
CA PRO A 63 19.11 8.68 2.39
C PRO A 63 20.61 8.98 2.26
N GLU A 64 21.47 8.13 2.85
CA GLU A 64 22.93 8.29 2.80
C GLU A 64 23.50 8.08 1.39
N GLU A 65 22.99 7.10 0.65
CA GLU A 65 23.41 6.82 -0.73
C GLU A 65 22.95 7.89 -1.72
N THR A 66 21.76 8.46 -1.48
CA THR A 66 21.09 9.36 -2.44
C THR A 66 21.25 10.84 -2.11
N GLY A 67 21.47 11.18 -0.84
CA GLY A 67 21.40 12.55 -0.33
C GLY A 67 19.98 13.13 -0.27
N LEU A 68 18.95 12.29 -0.43
CA LEU A 68 17.54 12.68 -0.43
C LEU A 68 16.85 12.40 0.91
N CYS A 69 15.66 12.95 1.10
CA CYS A 69 14.79 12.54 2.19
C CYS A 69 14.33 11.08 1.98
N GLU A 70 14.12 10.34 3.06
CA GLU A 70 13.68 8.94 2.99
C GLU A 70 12.41 8.74 2.13
N CYS A 71 11.44 9.67 2.21
CA CYS A 71 10.21 9.58 1.41
C CYS A 71 10.44 9.65 -0.11
N GLU A 72 11.62 10.14 -0.53
CA GLU A 72 12.07 10.24 -1.92
C GLU A 72 13.00 9.09 -2.34
N CYS A 73 13.43 8.23 -1.42
CA CYS A 73 14.20 7.03 -1.75
C CYS A 73 13.34 6.05 -2.54
N ARG A 74 13.94 5.36 -3.52
CA ARG A 74 13.22 4.40 -4.34
C ARG A 74 12.78 3.19 -3.53
N LEU A 75 11.56 2.78 -3.83
CA LEU A 75 10.90 1.60 -3.34
C LEU A 75 10.76 0.57 -4.44
N ASN A 76 10.90 -0.70 -4.10
CA ASN A 76 10.55 -1.83 -4.95
C ASN A 76 9.27 -2.51 -4.44
N PHE A 77 8.44 -2.98 -5.35
CA PHE A 77 7.21 -3.70 -5.00
C PHE A 77 7.53 -5.13 -4.56
N CYS A 78 6.95 -5.55 -3.42
CA CYS A 78 7.16 -6.87 -2.84
C CYS A 78 5.93 -7.77 -3.06
N GLU A 79 4.80 -7.36 -2.49
CA GLU A 79 3.59 -8.19 -2.43
C GLU A 79 2.32 -7.33 -2.43
N ARG A 80 1.19 -7.94 -2.80
CA ARG A 80 -0.14 -7.33 -2.75
C ARG A 80 -1.17 -8.30 -2.24
N SER A 81 -2.26 -7.77 -1.71
CA SER A 81 -3.46 -8.56 -1.48
C SER A 81 -4.00 -9.09 -2.80
N GLU A 82 -4.41 -10.35 -2.88
CA GLU A 82 -5.12 -10.87 -4.06
C GLU A 82 -6.61 -10.46 -4.06
N MET A 83 -7.19 -10.31 -2.87
CA MET A 83 -8.60 -10.00 -2.65
C MET A 83 -8.78 -8.59 -2.10
N SER A 84 -9.95 -7.99 -2.30
CA SER A 84 -10.34 -6.73 -1.67
C SER A 84 -10.84 -6.94 -0.24
N PHE A 85 -10.76 -5.87 0.56
CA PHE A 85 -11.19 -5.80 1.95
C PHE A 85 -12.35 -4.84 2.14
N GLU A 86 -13.10 -4.99 3.23
CA GLU A 86 -14.27 -4.15 3.53
C GLU A 86 -13.87 -2.68 3.76
N ASP A 87 -12.76 -2.46 4.44
CA ASP A 87 -12.21 -1.14 4.73
C ASP A 87 -10.68 -1.14 4.67
N GLY A 88 -10.10 0.06 4.68
CA GLY A 88 -8.65 0.21 4.65
C GLY A 88 -7.94 -0.29 5.91
N GLY A 89 -8.63 -0.38 7.05
CA GLY A 89 -8.08 -0.93 8.28
C GLY A 89 -7.81 -2.43 8.17
N HIS A 90 -8.76 -3.19 7.59
CA HIS A 90 -8.58 -4.61 7.29
C HIS A 90 -7.50 -4.85 6.24
N ALA A 91 -7.41 -3.97 5.23
CA ALA A 91 -6.34 -4.02 4.25
C ALA A 91 -4.95 -3.80 4.90
N MET A 92 -4.82 -2.81 5.77
CA MET A 92 -3.59 -2.55 6.52
C MET A 92 -3.25 -3.68 7.50
N ALA A 93 -4.25 -4.27 8.18
CA ALA A 93 -4.04 -5.41 9.06
C ALA A 93 -3.47 -6.62 8.29
N TRP A 94 -3.96 -6.89 7.08
CA TRP A 94 -3.39 -7.89 6.20
C TRP A 94 -1.95 -7.56 5.81
N ALA A 95 -1.66 -6.30 5.45
CA ALA A 95 -0.32 -5.89 5.05
C ALA A 95 0.69 -6.07 6.20
N ILE A 96 0.32 -5.64 7.41
CA ILE A 96 1.12 -5.83 8.62
C ILE A 96 1.38 -7.33 8.87
N SER A 97 0.38 -8.20 8.70
CA SER A 97 0.56 -9.64 8.95
C SER A 97 1.49 -10.34 7.95
N GLN A 98 1.82 -9.72 6.81
CA GLN A 98 2.78 -10.29 5.85
C GLN A 98 4.24 -9.95 6.20
N VAL A 99 4.47 -8.88 6.97
CA VAL A 99 5.81 -8.33 7.27
C VAL A 99 6.18 -8.42 8.76
N GLN A 100 5.43 -9.22 9.53
CA GLN A 100 5.69 -9.53 10.94
C GLN A 100 6.60 -10.74 11.11
#